data_AF-X1T7F1-F1
#
_entry.id   AF-X1T7F1-F1
#
_cell.length_a   1.000
_cell.length_b   1.000
_cell.length_c   1.000
_cell.angle_alpha   90.00
_cell.angle_beta   90.00
_cell.angle_gamma   90.00
#
_symmetry.space_group_name_H-M   'P 1'
#
loop_
_entity.id
_entity.type
_entity.pdbx_description
1 polymer ?
#
loop_
_entity_poly.entity_id
_entity_poly.type
_entity_poly.pdbx_seq_one_letter_code
_entity_poly.pdbx_strand_id
1 'polypeptide(L)'
;TMPNNDVKFRVWSFYWIGTEWYQDDYSYVDIALEAIAPPVAGEVTIQLRNPPSEATMWSLTLTDRDMTVPIHWLNVEDRLDITEAATFEIPEEIEFPLRVASLQLTKWNPEGTALIQLYYAQSMHPYLWDFDIGDWSDEPDPTYREIFIPDLGSYYSDVATEELYEAVPEIALWPLAIIGGLGILGLSATVALAMARPGK
;
A
#
# COMPACT_ATOMS: atom_id res chain seq x y z
N THR A 1 28.54 -14.87 -21.13
CA THR A 1 28.83 -13.96 -20.01
C THR A 1 27.64 -13.02 -19.89
N MET A 2 26.88 -13.09 -18.80
CA MET A 2 25.76 -12.17 -18.60
C MET A 2 26.29 -10.76 -18.33
N PRO A 3 25.71 -9.71 -18.92
CA PRO A 3 26.04 -8.33 -18.59
C PRO A 3 25.29 -7.90 -17.31
N ASN A 4 25.94 -7.14 -16.43
CA ASN A 4 25.50 -6.66 -15.10
C ASN A 4 25.45 -7.69 -13.95
N ASN A 5 26.59 -7.88 -13.28
CA ASN A 5 26.72 -8.62 -12.01
C ASN A 5 26.76 -7.65 -10.80
N ASP A 6 25.80 -6.73 -10.69
CA ASP A 6 25.85 -5.67 -9.67
C ASP A 6 25.51 -6.16 -8.26
N VAL A 7 24.83 -7.32 -8.14
CA VAL A 7 24.52 -7.95 -6.85
C VAL A 7 25.00 -9.40 -6.84
N LYS A 8 25.85 -9.71 -5.84
CA LYS A 8 26.38 -11.06 -5.61
C LYS A 8 25.86 -11.60 -4.29
N PHE A 9 25.04 -12.64 -4.36
CA PHE A 9 24.62 -13.36 -3.15
C PHE A 9 25.65 -14.45 -2.84
N ARG A 10 26.20 -14.40 -1.62
CA ARG A 10 27.24 -15.33 -1.15
C ARG A 10 26.75 -16.05 0.08
N VAL A 11 26.89 -17.37 0.09
CA VAL A 11 26.51 -18.23 1.20
C VAL A 11 27.73 -19.01 1.66
N TRP A 12 27.94 -19.01 2.97
CA TRP A 12 28.95 -19.82 3.65
C TRP A 12 28.27 -20.76 4.62
N SER A 13 28.71 -22.01 4.66
CA SER A 13 28.38 -22.94 5.73
C SER A 13 29.58 -23.11 6.65
N PHE A 14 29.29 -23.25 7.94
CA PHE A 14 30.29 -23.51 8.98
C PHE A 14 29.80 -24.63 9.89
N TYR A 15 30.71 -25.46 10.38
CA TYR A 15 30.43 -26.41 11.45
C TYR A 15 31.45 -26.27 12.59
N TRP A 16 30.99 -26.57 13.81
CA TRP A 16 31.80 -26.51 15.03
C TRP A 16 32.42 -27.87 15.32
N ILE A 17 33.74 -27.93 15.49
CA ILE A 17 34.44 -29.20 15.79
C ILE A 17 34.69 -29.44 17.29
N GLY A 18 34.11 -28.60 18.16
CA GLY A 18 34.32 -28.66 19.60
C GLY A 18 35.30 -27.60 20.13
N THR A 19 36.24 -27.13 19.31
CA THR A 19 37.26 -26.14 19.69
C THR A 19 37.30 -24.90 18.79
N GLU A 20 36.91 -25.03 17.52
CA GLU A 20 36.87 -23.93 16.55
C GLU A 20 35.78 -24.14 15.48
N TRP A 21 35.39 -23.05 14.80
CA TRP A 21 34.47 -23.08 13.67
C TRP A 21 35.27 -23.34 12.40
N TYR A 22 34.94 -24.41 11.68
CA TYR A 22 35.47 -24.69 10.34
C TYR A 22 34.45 -24.25 9.29
N GLN A 23 34.94 -23.58 8.25
CA GLN A 23 34.16 -23.31 7.04
C GLN A 23 34.11 -24.58 6.19
N ASP A 24 32.92 -24.98 5.78
CA ASP A 24 32.66 -26.24 5.06
C ASP A 24 32.53 -25.97 3.56
N ASP A 25 31.45 -25.31 3.17
CA ASP A 25 31.16 -24.97 1.79
C ASP A 25 31.03 -23.46 1.59
N TYR A 26 31.31 -23.06 0.35
CA TYR A 26 31.06 -21.73 -0.16
C TYR A 26 30.35 -21.83 -1.49
N SER A 27 29.24 -21.11 -1.62
CA SER A 27 28.52 -20.99 -2.89
C SER A 27 28.17 -19.54 -3.16
N TYR A 28 28.06 -19.20 -4.43
CA TYR A 28 27.58 -17.90 -4.86
C TYR A 28 26.68 -18.04 -6.08
N VAL A 29 25.73 -17.11 -6.18
CA VAL A 29 24.91 -16.89 -7.36
C VAL A 29 25.01 -15.42 -7.75
N ASP A 30 25.37 -15.18 -9.00
CA ASP A 30 25.27 -13.85 -9.60
C ASP A 30 23.79 -13.64 -9.97
N ILE A 31 23.19 -12.58 -9.42
CA ILE A 31 21.82 -12.20 -9.78
C ILE A 31 21.96 -11.13 -10.86
N ALA A 32 21.49 -11.44 -12.07
CA ALA A 32 21.35 -10.43 -13.10
C ALA A 32 20.23 -9.47 -12.66
N LEU A 33 20.58 -8.20 -12.45
CA LEU A 33 19.57 -7.16 -12.33
C LEU A 33 19.07 -6.86 -13.74
N GLU A 34 17.78 -7.09 -13.99
CA GLU A 34 17.16 -6.50 -15.18
C GLU A 34 17.27 -4.97 -15.06
N ALA A 35 17.73 -4.33 -16.14
CA ALA A 35 17.68 -2.88 -16.24
C ALA A 35 16.22 -2.46 -16.14
N ILE A 36 15.83 -1.88 -15.01
CA ILE A 36 14.54 -1.21 -14.88
C ILE A 36 14.57 -0.12 -15.95
N ALA A 37 13.64 -0.16 -16.90
CA ALA A 37 13.43 0.95 -17.82
C ALA A 37 13.32 2.24 -16.99
N PRO A 38 13.75 3.42 -17.49
CA PRO A 38 13.52 4.67 -16.77
C PRO A 38 12.06 4.71 -16.33
N PRO A 39 11.76 5.06 -15.06
CA PRO A 39 10.39 5.01 -14.56
C PRO A 39 9.55 5.85 -15.52
N VAL A 40 8.65 5.19 -16.25
CA VAL A 40 7.51 5.88 -16.82
C VAL A 40 6.86 6.56 -15.62
N ALA A 41 6.52 7.84 -15.73
CA ALA A 41 5.71 8.55 -14.73
C ALA A 41 4.76 7.55 -14.04
N GLY A 42 4.91 7.41 -12.73
CA GLY A 42 4.21 6.39 -11.98
C GLY A 42 2.80 6.85 -11.66
N GLU A 43 1.83 5.93 -11.63
CA GLU A 43 0.48 6.26 -11.21
C GLU A 43 0.19 5.68 -9.82
N VAL A 44 -0.52 6.46 -9.00
CA VAL A 44 -1.13 5.98 -7.76
C VAL A 44 -2.63 5.97 -7.96
N THR A 45 -3.27 4.82 -7.71
CA THR A 45 -4.72 4.67 -7.72
C THR A 45 -5.23 4.45 -6.30
N ILE A 46 -6.26 5.19 -5.89
CA ILE A 46 -6.88 5.05 -4.56
C ILE A 46 -8.37 4.84 -4.69
N GLN A 47 -8.88 3.87 -3.94
CA GLN A 47 -10.30 3.55 -3.82
C GLN A 47 -10.73 3.59 -2.35
N LEU A 48 -12.00 3.88 -2.11
CA LEU A 48 -12.58 3.87 -0.77
C LEU A 48 -13.10 2.48 -0.41
N ARG A 49 -12.85 2.08 0.83
CA ARG A 49 -13.43 0.89 1.44
C ARG A 49 -14.30 1.32 2.62
N ASN A 50 -15.49 0.73 2.70
CA ASN A 50 -16.49 0.98 3.75
C ASN A 50 -16.84 2.47 3.97
N PRO A 51 -17.08 3.29 2.92
CA PRO A 51 -17.54 4.65 3.13
C PRO A 51 -18.91 4.68 3.85
N PRO A 52 -19.22 5.73 4.64
CA PRO A 52 -20.55 5.92 5.20
C PRO A 52 -21.62 5.83 4.12
N SER A 53 -22.71 5.09 4.38
CA SER A 53 -23.75 4.81 3.38
C SER A 53 -24.49 6.04 2.88
N GLU A 54 -24.41 7.14 3.60
CA GLU A 54 -24.99 8.43 3.25
C GLU A 54 -24.04 9.34 2.46
N ALA A 55 -22.76 9.00 2.35
CA ALA A 55 -21.82 9.72 1.50
C ALA A 55 -22.08 9.42 0.03
N THR A 56 -22.08 10.47 -0.79
CA THR A 56 -22.30 10.35 -2.24
C THR A 56 -21.08 10.76 -3.04
N MET A 57 -20.17 11.54 -2.44
CA MET A 57 -18.99 12.08 -3.12
C MET A 57 -17.78 12.09 -2.20
N TRP A 58 -16.60 12.02 -2.78
CA TRP A 58 -15.35 12.12 -2.04
C TRP A 58 -14.28 12.92 -2.78
N SER A 59 -13.29 13.39 -2.03
CA SER A 59 -12.15 14.14 -2.54
C SER A 59 -10.91 13.87 -1.69
N LEU A 60 -9.74 13.90 -2.32
CA LEU A 60 -8.46 13.62 -1.72
C LEU A 60 -7.43 14.65 -2.18
N THR A 61 -6.52 15.03 -1.28
CA THR A 61 -5.32 15.80 -1.61
C THR A 61 -4.08 14.97 -1.32
N LEU A 62 -3.22 14.82 -2.33
CA LEU A 62 -1.91 14.19 -2.19
C LEU A 62 -0.80 15.23 -2.20
N THR A 63 0.19 15.03 -1.35
CA THR A 63 1.37 15.87 -1.25
C THR A 63 2.60 15.01 -1.04
N ASP A 64 3.78 15.57 -1.29
CA ASP A 64 5.05 14.96 -0.90
C ASP A 64 5.10 14.74 0.62
N ARG A 65 6.07 13.94 1.07
CA ARG A 65 6.22 13.59 2.48
C ARG A 65 6.22 14.81 3.43
N ASP A 66 6.84 15.90 2.99
CA ASP A 66 7.09 17.11 3.78
C ASP A 66 6.04 18.21 3.57
N MET A 67 4.97 17.93 2.80
CA MET A 67 3.88 18.87 2.51
C MET A 67 4.28 20.13 1.74
N THR A 68 5.39 20.08 1.01
CA THR A 68 5.92 21.20 0.24
C THR A 68 5.42 21.25 -1.20
N VAL A 69 5.04 20.09 -1.77
CA VAL A 69 4.60 19.97 -3.15
C VAL A 69 3.22 19.32 -3.22
N PRO A 70 2.15 20.10 -3.48
CA PRO A 70 0.85 19.52 -3.77
C PRO A 70 0.93 18.79 -5.11
N ILE A 71 0.68 17.48 -5.09
CA ILE A 71 0.74 16.62 -6.28
C ILE A 71 -0.61 16.66 -6.99
N HIS A 72 -1.71 16.64 -6.23
CA HIS A 72 -3.04 16.80 -6.79
C HIS A 72 -4.04 17.35 -5.79
N TRP A 73 -5.02 18.09 -6.29
CA TRP A 73 -6.10 18.66 -5.50
C TRP A 73 -7.44 18.44 -6.20
N LEU A 74 -8.30 17.60 -5.59
CA LEU A 74 -9.69 17.50 -6.00
C LEU A 74 -10.49 18.57 -5.25
N ASN A 75 -10.92 19.63 -5.95
CA ASN A 75 -11.71 20.72 -5.39
C ASN A 75 -13.21 20.32 -5.27
N VAL A 76 -14.08 21.29 -4.97
CA VAL A 76 -15.54 21.05 -4.84
C VAL A 76 -16.20 20.61 -6.16
N GLU A 77 -15.63 20.99 -7.30
CA GLU A 77 -16.09 20.66 -8.65
C GLU A 77 -15.51 19.33 -9.17
N ASP A 78 -14.33 18.95 -8.69
CA ASP A 78 -13.60 17.72 -9.07
C ASP A 78 -13.84 16.55 -8.09
N ARG A 79 -14.96 16.58 -7.35
CA ARG A 79 -15.32 15.47 -6.45
C ARG A 79 -15.71 14.24 -7.27
N LEU A 80 -15.22 13.08 -6.83
CA LEU A 80 -15.54 11.80 -7.41
C LEU A 80 -16.82 11.23 -6.79
N ASP A 81 -17.57 10.44 -7.57
CA ASP A 81 -18.63 9.61 -7.01
C ASP A 81 -18.04 8.64 -5.98
N ILE A 82 -18.79 8.30 -4.93
CA ILE A 82 -18.32 7.45 -3.84
C ILE A 82 -17.82 6.06 -4.31
N THR A 83 -18.21 5.62 -5.50
CA THR A 83 -17.80 4.36 -6.12
C THR A 83 -16.59 4.47 -7.05
N GLU A 84 -16.18 5.68 -7.40
CA GLU A 84 -15.07 5.92 -8.34
C GLU A 84 -13.70 5.81 -7.66
N ALA A 85 -12.69 5.46 -8.45
CA ALA A 85 -11.28 5.45 -8.05
C ALA A 85 -10.61 6.76 -8.46
N ALA A 86 -9.73 7.29 -7.62
CA ALA A 86 -8.87 8.42 -7.97
C ALA A 86 -7.53 7.92 -8.48
N THR A 87 -7.10 8.34 -9.67
CA THR A 87 -5.80 7.98 -10.25
C THR A 87 -4.98 9.24 -10.46
N PHE A 88 -3.74 9.25 -9.99
CA PHE A 88 -2.85 10.40 -10.03
C PHE A 88 -1.53 10.03 -10.69
N GLU A 89 -1.10 10.82 -11.66
CA GLU A 89 0.27 10.79 -12.18
C GLU A 89 1.21 11.42 -11.15
N ILE A 90 2.27 10.71 -10.79
CA ILE A 90 3.29 11.15 -9.84
C ILE A 90 4.52 11.64 -10.62
N PRO A 91 4.94 12.91 -10.45
CA PRO A 91 6.16 13.43 -11.05
C PRO A 91 7.39 12.63 -10.60
N GLU A 92 8.36 12.44 -11.50
CA GLU A 92 9.56 11.62 -11.26
C GLU A 92 10.42 12.14 -10.10
N GLU A 93 10.33 13.44 -9.79
CA GLU A 93 11.11 14.10 -8.75
C GLU A 93 10.53 13.95 -7.34
N ILE A 94 9.33 13.39 -7.20
CA ILE A 94 8.68 13.21 -5.90
C ILE A 94 9.19 11.94 -5.22
N GLU A 95 9.70 12.10 -4.00
CA GLU A 95 10.09 10.99 -3.15
C GLU A 95 8.91 10.42 -2.34
N PHE A 96 8.90 9.11 -2.19
CA PHE A 96 7.96 8.40 -1.32
C PHE A 96 8.43 8.37 0.15
N PRO A 97 7.52 8.16 1.12
CA PRO A 97 6.08 7.99 0.96
C PRO A 97 5.36 9.29 0.61
N LEU A 98 4.29 9.20 -0.18
CA LEU A 98 3.37 10.33 -0.34
C LEU A 98 2.51 10.47 0.92
N ARG A 99 2.09 11.69 1.21
CA ARG A 99 1.21 12.00 2.34
C ARG A 99 -0.19 12.32 1.82
N VAL A 100 -1.20 11.71 2.44
CA VAL A 100 -2.59 12.10 2.25
C VAL A 100 -2.86 13.34 3.10
N ALA A 101 -2.75 14.52 2.47
CA ALA A 101 -2.92 15.80 3.15
C ALA A 101 -4.34 16.00 3.67
N SER A 102 -5.35 15.58 2.89
CA SER A 102 -6.75 15.60 3.30
C SER A 102 -7.59 14.58 2.54
N LEU A 103 -8.57 13.98 3.22
CA LEU A 103 -9.62 13.12 2.65
C LEU A 103 -10.98 13.59 3.18
N GLN A 104 -11.92 13.88 2.27
CA GLN A 104 -13.27 14.32 2.63
C GLN A 104 -14.31 13.41 1.98
N LEU A 105 -15.29 12.96 2.76
CA LEU A 105 -16.51 12.36 2.21
C LEU A 105 -17.69 13.28 2.52
N THR A 106 -18.51 13.52 1.50
CA THR A 106 -19.58 14.50 1.55
C THR A 106 -20.87 13.96 0.93
N LYS A 107 -21.97 14.62 1.28
CA LYS A 107 -23.26 14.48 0.60
C LYS A 107 -23.86 15.86 0.33
N TRP A 108 -24.72 15.96 -0.66
CA TRP A 108 -25.58 17.13 -0.80
C TRP A 108 -26.66 17.13 0.29
N ASN A 109 -27.04 18.31 0.78
CA ASN A 109 -28.30 18.47 1.48
C ASN A 109 -29.49 18.11 0.55
N PRO A 110 -30.68 17.83 1.09
CA PRO A 110 -31.84 17.46 0.28
C PRO A 110 -32.19 18.47 -0.83
N GLU A 111 -31.87 19.76 -0.61
CA GLU A 111 -32.11 20.84 -1.56
C GLU A 111 -31.02 20.95 -2.66
N GLY A 112 -29.89 20.25 -2.54
CA GLY A 112 -28.78 20.31 -3.50
C GLY A 112 -28.03 21.64 -3.52
N THR A 113 -28.11 22.42 -2.44
CA THR A 113 -27.54 23.77 -2.33
C THR A 113 -26.30 23.86 -1.46
N ALA A 114 -26.07 22.87 -0.60
CA ALA A 114 -24.96 22.84 0.33
C ALA A 114 -24.40 21.43 0.47
N LEU A 115 -23.07 21.34 0.54
CA LEU A 115 -22.38 20.11 0.89
C LEU A 115 -22.33 19.95 2.40
N ILE A 116 -22.66 18.74 2.84
CA ILE A 116 -22.53 18.29 4.22
C ILE A 116 -21.30 17.39 4.26
N GLN A 117 -20.31 17.76 5.08
CA GLN A 117 -19.16 16.94 5.37
C GLN A 117 -19.52 15.86 6.39
N LEU A 118 -19.31 14.61 6.02
CA LEU A 118 -19.64 13.44 6.84
C LEU A 118 -18.40 12.83 7.47
N TYR A 119 -17.27 12.91 6.76
CA TYR A 119 -15.99 12.43 7.22
C TYR A 119 -14.89 13.39 6.78
N TYR A 120 -13.90 13.55 7.64
CA TYR A 120 -12.70 14.32 7.34
C TYR A 120 -11.48 13.74 8.04
N ALA A 121 -10.45 13.41 7.25
CA ALA A 121 -9.10 13.15 7.74
C ALA A 121 -8.15 14.19 7.17
N GLN A 122 -7.21 14.67 7.98
CA GLN A 122 -6.24 15.68 7.57
C GLN A 122 -4.91 15.48 8.30
N SER A 123 -3.81 15.44 7.54
CA SER A 123 -2.47 15.18 8.09
C SER A 123 -1.62 16.46 8.24
N MET A 124 -2.26 17.62 8.48
CA MET A 124 -1.56 18.92 8.56
C MET A 124 -1.83 19.70 9.85
N HIS A 125 -2.74 19.21 10.70
CA HIS A 125 -3.07 19.85 11.97
C HIS A 125 -2.88 18.84 13.11
N PRO A 126 -1.65 18.69 13.64
CA PRO A 126 -1.40 17.83 14.78
C PRO A 126 -2.01 18.38 16.09
N TYR A 127 -2.54 19.60 16.05
CA TYR A 127 -3.14 20.32 17.16
C TYR A 127 -4.59 20.66 16.85
N LEU A 128 -5.45 20.66 17.87
CA LEU A 128 -6.87 21.01 17.73
C LEU A 128 -7.02 22.50 17.42
N TRP A 129 -7.97 22.87 16.55
CA TRP A 129 -8.38 24.27 16.41
C TRP A 129 -9.17 24.69 17.65
N ASP A 130 -8.67 25.67 18.40
CA ASP A 130 -9.35 26.25 19.53
C ASP A 130 -10.27 27.38 19.02
N PHE A 131 -11.57 27.09 18.96
CA PHE A 131 -12.59 28.04 18.51
C PHE A 131 -12.81 29.21 19.47
N ASP A 132 -12.47 29.07 20.76
CA ASP A 132 -12.70 30.10 21.76
C ASP A 132 -11.67 31.23 21.65
N ILE A 133 -10.44 30.90 21.25
CA ILE A 133 -9.35 31.87 21.05
C ILE A 133 -9.04 32.14 19.57
N GLY A 134 -9.55 31.31 18.66
CA GLY A 134 -9.33 31.43 17.22
C GLY A 134 -7.90 31.13 16.80
N ASP A 135 -7.24 30.17 17.46
CA ASP A 135 -5.87 29.75 17.20
C ASP A 135 -5.72 28.23 17.37
N TRP A 136 -4.59 27.66 16.96
CA TRP A 136 -4.26 26.26 17.21
C TRP A 136 -3.90 26.06 18.69
N SER A 137 -4.45 25.00 19.29
CA SER A 137 -4.15 24.59 20.67
C SER A 137 -2.69 24.15 20.81
N ASP A 138 -2.12 24.29 22.00
CA ASP A 138 -0.85 23.64 22.36
C ASP A 138 -1.04 22.14 22.68
N GLU A 139 -2.29 21.69 22.84
CA GLU A 139 -2.62 20.28 23.08
C GLU A 139 -2.71 19.52 21.76
N PRO A 140 -1.92 18.44 21.58
CA PRO A 140 -1.98 17.65 20.37
C PRO A 140 -3.35 16.98 20.25
N ASP A 141 -3.88 16.92 19.04
CA ASP A 141 -5.10 16.18 18.76
C ASP A 141 -4.83 14.67 18.93
N PRO A 142 -5.44 14.00 19.93
CA PRO A 142 -5.22 12.58 20.16
C PRO A 142 -5.76 11.70 19.02
N THR A 143 -6.65 12.25 18.19
CA THR A 143 -7.21 11.61 17.01
C THR A 143 -6.36 11.84 15.76
N TYR A 144 -5.33 12.71 15.82
CA TYR A 144 -4.44 12.95 14.69
C TYR A 144 -3.76 11.65 14.25
N ARG A 145 -3.88 11.35 12.96
CA ARG A 145 -3.25 10.22 12.30
C ARG A 145 -2.64 10.71 10.99
N GLU A 146 -1.40 10.30 10.75
CA GLU A 146 -0.78 10.50 9.45
C GLU A 146 -1.03 9.29 8.57
N ILE A 147 -1.48 9.55 7.34
CA ILE A 147 -1.78 8.52 6.35
C ILE A 147 -0.77 8.66 5.22
N PHE A 148 -0.03 7.58 4.96
CA PHE A 148 1.08 7.55 4.01
C PHE A 148 0.87 6.47 2.95
N ILE A 149 1.23 6.80 1.71
CA ILE A 149 1.29 5.88 0.58
C ILE A 149 2.76 5.53 0.37
N PRO A 150 3.19 4.28 0.62
CA PRO A 150 4.60 3.94 0.72
C PRO A 150 5.32 3.89 -0.64
N ASP A 151 4.61 3.66 -1.74
CA ASP A 151 5.15 3.58 -3.10
C ASP A 151 4.06 3.81 -4.17
N LEU A 152 4.43 3.56 -5.44
CA LEU A 152 3.50 3.52 -6.56
C LEU A 152 2.65 2.25 -6.49
N GLY A 153 1.33 2.40 -6.67
CA GLY A 153 0.44 1.26 -6.68
C GLY A 153 -1.03 1.62 -6.55
N SER A 154 -1.83 0.57 -6.37
CA SER A 154 -3.26 0.67 -6.11
C SER A 154 -3.52 0.43 -4.64
N TYR A 155 -4.34 1.27 -4.01
CA TYR A 155 -4.61 1.22 -2.58
C TYR A 155 -6.10 1.34 -2.27
N TYR A 156 -6.52 0.73 -1.16
CA TYR A 156 -7.80 0.98 -0.51
C TYR A 156 -7.60 1.80 0.76
N SER A 157 -8.27 2.94 0.86
CA SER A 157 -8.42 3.66 2.12
C SER A 157 -9.68 3.14 2.83
N ASP A 158 -9.50 2.44 3.95
CA ASP A 158 -10.61 1.98 4.78
C ASP A 158 -11.02 3.10 5.74
N VAL A 159 -12.18 3.69 5.47
CA VAL A 159 -12.67 4.85 6.23
C VAL A 159 -13.00 4.47 7.68
N ALA A 160 -13.32 3.21 7.95
CA ALA A 160 -13.67 2.76 9.29
C ALA A 160 -12.44 2.61 10.21
N THR A 161 -11.28 2.26 9.63
CA THR A 161 -10.02 2.07 10.37
C THR A 161 -9.01 3.19 10.14
N GLU A 162 -9.24 4.03 9.14
CA GLU A 162 -8.32 5.08 8.67
C GLU A 162 -6.97 4.55 8.17
N GLU A 163 -6.96 3.29 7.73
CA GLU A 163 -5.76 2.61 7.24
C GLU A 163 -5.76 2.52 5.71
N LEU A 164 -4.55 2.51 5.14
CA LEU A 164 -4.32 2.19 3.73
C LEU A 164 -3.89 0.74 3.60
N TYR A 165 -4.55 0.03 2.68
CA TYR A 165 -4.19 -1.33 2.31
C TYR A 165 -3.80 -1.36 0.84
N GLU A 166 -2.70 -2.04 0.51
CA GLU A 166 -2.35 -2.32 -0.88
C GLU A 166 -3.47 -3.17 -1.50
N ALA A 167 -3.99 -2.73 -2.65
CA ALA A 167 -4.96 -3.48 -3.40
C ALA A 167 -4.28 -4.73 -3.95
N VAL A 168 -4.64 -5.89 -3.42
CA VAL A 168 -4.19 -7.15 -4.00
C VAL A 168 -4.77 -7.23 -5.41
N PRO A 169 -3.97 -7.23 -6.48
CA PRO A 169 -4.50 -7.33 -7.82
C PRO A 169 -5.33 -8.62 -7.93
N GLU A 170 -6.57 -8.52 -8.43
CA GLU A 170 -7.53 -9.63 -8.53
C GLU A 170 -6.99 -10.86 -9.31
N ILE A 171 -5.83 -10.72 -9.96
CA ILE A 171 -5.15 -11.73 -10.77
C ILE A 171 -4.46 -12.83 -9.92
N ALA A 172 -4.32 -12.67 -8.60
CA ALA A 172 -3.59 -13.65 -7.76
C ALA A 172 -4.47 -14.75 -7.10
N LEU A 173 -5.78 -14.79 -7.36
CA LEU A 173 -6.70 -15.74 -6.68
C LEU A 173 -7.14 -16.96 -7.50
N TRP A 174 -6.58 -17.17 -8.70
CA TRP A 174 -6.83 -18.39 -9.49
C TRP A 174 -5.50 -18.96 -10.00
N PRO A 175 -5.08 -20.16 -9.55
CA PRO A 175 -5.91 -21.36 -9.39
C PRO A 175 -5.91 -21.97 -7.96
N LEU A 176 -6.04 -21.19 -6.88
CA LEU A 176 -6.24 -21.76 -5.54
C LEU A 176 -7.72 -21.97 -5.16
N ALA A 177 -8.67 -21.52 -6.01
CA ALA A 177 -10.10 -21.74 -5.81
C ALA A 177 -10.64 -23.11 -6.28
N ILE A 178 -9.77 -24.07 -6.66
CA ILE A 178 -10.15 -25.48 -6.84
C ILE A 178 -9.26 -26.34 -5.92
N ILE A 179 -9.53 -26.32 -4.62
CA ILE A 179 -9.47 -27.44 -3.67
C ILE A 179 -10.02 -26.89 -2.35
N GLY A 180 -11.15 -27.42 -1.89
CA GLY A 180 -11.56 -27.27 -0.49
C GLY A 180 -13.00 -26.84 -0.19
N GLY A 181 -13.97 -27.10 -1.08
CA GLY A 181 -15.39 -27.01 -0.74
C GLY A 181 -16.08 -28.37 -0.82
N LEU A 182 -16.38 -28.96 0.34
CA LEU A 182 -17.18 -30.18 0.62
C LEU A 182 -16.53 -31.56 0.45
N GLY A 183 -16.28 -32.21 1.60
CA GLY A 183 -16.11 -33.66 1.69
C GLY A 183 -15.57 -34.14 3.05
N ILE A 184 -16.43 -34.21 4.06
CA ILE A 184 -16.16 -34.97 5.29
C ILE A 184 -16.00 -36.47 4.94
N LEU A 185 -15.05 -37.13 5.62
CA LEU A 185 -14.77 -38.58 5.76
C LEU A 185 -13.86 -39.25 4.73
N GLY A 186 -12.70 -39.72 5.21
CA GLY A 186 -12.02 -40.89 4.64
C GLY A 186 -10.50 -40.81 4.61
N LEU A 187 -9.87 -41.23 5.71
CA LEU A 187 -8.66 -42.06 5.77
C LEU A 187 -7.48 -41.82 4.80
N SER A 188 -6.31 -41.89 5.43
CA SER A 188 -5.01 -42.37 4.93
C SER A 188 -4.13 -41.42 4.12
N ALA A 189 -3.08 -40.99 4.83
CA ALA A 189 -1.76 -40.70 4.34
C ALA A 189 -1.31 -41.60 3.17
N THR A 190 -0.70 -40.98 2.16
CA THR A 190 0.49 -41.57 1.53
C THR A 190 1.37 -40.45 0.97
N VAL A 191 2.47 -40.20 1.67
CA VAL A 191 3.64 -39.55 1.09
C VAL A 191 4.24 -40.54 0.10
N ALA A 192 4.19 -40.23 -1.21
CA ALA A 192 4.94 -40.98 -2.21
C ALA A 192 6.26 -40.25 -2.50
N LEU A 193 7.29 -40.70 -1.79
CA LEU A 193 8.69 -40.42 -2.07
C LEU A 193 9.06 -41.10 -3.41
N ALA A 194 9.41 -40.33 -4.43
CA ALA A 194 10.03 -40.87 -5.64
C ALA A 194 11.46 -40.32 -5.74
N MET A 195 12.41 -41.09 -5.21
CA MET A 195 13.84 -40.91 -5.47
C MET A 195 14.15 -41.24 -6.93
N ALA A 196 14.75 -40.29 -7.64
CA ALA A 196 15.39 -40.53 -8.92
C ALA A 196 16.64 -41.41 -8.72
N ARG A 197 16.72 -42.53 -9.44
CA ARG A 197 17.99 -43.25 -9.66
C ARG A 197 18.64 -42.71 -10.95
N PRO A 198 19.95 -42.42 -10.95
CA PRO A 198 20.69 -42.23 -12.20
C PRO A 198 20.99 -43.60 -12.83
N GLY A 199 20.98 -43.62 -14.16
CA GLY A 199 21.00 -44.85 -14.96
C GLY A 199 22.39 -45.40 -15.31
N LYS A 200 22.28 -46.58 -15.95
CA LYS A 200 23.28 -47.41 -16.66
C LYS A 200 24.45 -47.95 -15.85
#